data_AF-A0A2V5L3Y3-F1
#
_entry.id   AF-A0A2V5L3Y3-F1
#
_cell.length_a   1.000
_cell.length_b   1.000
_cell.length_c   1.000
_cell.angle_alpha   90.00
_cell.angle_beta   90.00
_cell.angle_gamma   90.00
#
_symmetry.space_group_name_H-M   'P 1'
#
loop_
_entity.id
_entity.type
_entity.pdbx_description
1 polymer ?
#
loop_
_entity_poly.entity_id
_entity_poly.type
_entity_poly.pdbx_seq_one_letter_code
_entity_poly.pdbx_strand_id
1 'polypeptide(L)'
;CALNNFYGSSALIDTPTFDQVSDTVVARPIDFVSGLNSHDRIEIYEPLWLAVEAKPERVARRDAFWNGVVLYREKRWAEAYSEFQKARASEDEDDPPLQFYLRRLEPLLLQLAEAPLA
;
A
#
# COMPACT_ATOMS: atom_id res chain seq x y z
N CYS A 1 -17.90 5.06 1.54
CA CYS A 1 -17.36 4.19 0.48
C CYS A 1 -16.97 2.86 1.11
N ALA A 2 -17.43 1.71 0.59
CA ALA A 2 -17.13 0.40 1.20
C ALA A 2 -15.65 0.01 1.09
N LEU A 3 -14.98 0.38 -0.02
CA LEU A 3 -13.56 0.12 -0.23
C LEU A 3 -12.67 0.91 0.74
N ASN A 4 -13.00 2.17 1.00
CA ASN A 4 -12.30 2.99 2.00
C ASN A 4 -12.35 2.33 3.38
N ASN A 5 -13.52 1.85 3.79
CA ASN A 5 -13.66 1.14 5.07
C ASN A 5 -12.87 -0.18 5.11
N PHE A 6 -12.76 -0.88 3.97
CA PHE A 6 -12.05 -2.16 3.90
C PHE A 6 -10.54 -2.01 4.05
N TYR A 7 -9.94 -1.02 3.36
CA TYR A 7 -8.51 -0.74 3.45
C TYR A 7 -8.16 0.22 4.60
N GLY A 8 -9.14 0.89 5.19
CA GLY A 8 -8.94 1.97 6.16
C GLY A 8 -8.42 3.27 5.54
N SER A 9 -8.59 3.45 4.23
CA SER A 9 -8.13 4.66 3.51
C SER A 9 -9.13 5.81 3.64
N SER A 10 -8.63 7.03 3.47
CA SER A 10 -9.45 8.25 3.50
C SER A 10 -10.20 8.48 2.18
N ALA A 11 -9.49 8.30 1.06
CA ALA A 11 -9.98 8.42 -0.30
C ALA A 11 -9.30 7.38 -1.20
N LEU A 12 -9.97 7.02 -2.30
CA LEU A 12 -9.42 6.14 -3.33
C LEU A 12 -9.69 6.75 -4.70
N ILE A 13 -8.68 6.71 -5.56
CA ILE A 13 -8.74 7.13 -6.97
C ILE A 13 -8.27 5.98 -7.86
N ASP A 14 -8.76 5.93 -9.09
CA ASP A 14 -8.34 4.95 -10.09
C ASP A 14 -7.12 5.44 -10.89
N THR A 15 -6.57 4.59 -11.75
CA THR A 15 -5.43 4.93 -12.62
C THR A 15 -5.69 6.16 -13.50
N PRO A 16 -6.82 6.29 -14.23
CA PRO A 16 -7.08 7.50 -15.04
C PRO A 16 -7.09 8.80 -14.23
N THR A 17 -7.62 8.77 -13.00
CA THR A 17 -7.60 9.94 -12.12
C THR A 17 -6.17 10.19 -11.63
N PHE A 18 -5.47 9.15 -11.18
CA PHE A 18 -4.09 9.24 -10.72
C PHE A 18 -3.17 9.85 -11.78
N ASP A 19 -3.24 9.38 -13.03
CA ASP A 19 -2.44 9.88 -14.14
C ASP A 19 -2.68 11.37 -14.42
N GLN A 20 -3.87 11.89 -14.13
CA GLN A 20 -4.20 13.31 -14.30
C GLN A 20 -3.69 14.18 -13.15
N VAL A 21 -3.49 13.60 -11.96
CA VAL A 21 -3.15 14.37 -10.74
C VAL A 21 -1.76 14.06 -10.20
N SER A 22 -1.02 13.09 -10.76
CA SER A 22 0.26 12.59 -10.25
C SER A 22 1.33 13.67 -10.06
N ASP A 23 1.26 14.76 -10.83
CA ASP A 23 2.19 15.89 -10.72
C ASP A 23 1.82 16.85 -9.56
N THR A 24 0.60 16.74 -9.04
CA THR A 24 0.04 17.65 -8.04
C THR A 24 -0.19 17.00 -6.68
N VAL A 25 -0.28 15.66 -6.63
CA VAL A 25 -0.48 14.91 -5.40
C VAL A 25 0.53 13.78 -5.28
N VAL A 26 0.99 13.54 -4.06
CA VAL A 26 1.66 12.29 -3.69
C VAL A 26 0.59 11.28 -3.33
N ALA A 27 0.49 10.20 -4.10
CA ALA A 27 -0.40 9.09 -3.83
C ALA A 27 0.40 7.77 -3.69
N ARG A 28 -0.19 6.80 -3.01
CA ARG A 28 0.34 5.43 -2.88
C ARG A 28 -0.59 4.42 -3.54
N PRO A 29 -0.08 3.37 -4.19
CA PRO A 29 -0.93 2.27 -4.65
C PRO A 29 -1.48 1.52 -3.44
N ILE A 30 -2.75 1.14 -3.49
CA ILE A 30 -3.38 0.30 -2.48
C ILE A 30 -3.45 -1.12 -3.02
N ASP A 31 -4.43 -1.44 -3.86
CA ASP A 31 -4.62 -2.80 -4.39
C ASP A 31 -5.25 -2.75 -5.79
N PHE A 32 -5.56 -3.91 -6.34
CA PHE A 32 -6.48 -4.04 -7.45
C PHE A 32 -7.87 -4.40 -6.95
N VAL A 33 -8.89 -3.72 -7.46
CA VAL A 33 -10.30 -4.06 -7.23
C VAL A 33 -10.96 -4.49 -8.52
N SER A 34 -12.02 -5.29 -8.41
CA SER A 34 -12.85 -5.63 -9.57
C SER A 34 -13.53 -4.36 -10.09
N GLY A 35 -13.38 -4.10 -11.39
CA GLY A 35 -14.08 -3.04 -12.09
C GLY A 35 -15.56 -3.34 -12.28
N LEU A 36 -16.23 -2.49 -13.07
CA LEU A 36 -17.64 -2.68 -13.43
C LEU A 36 -17.87 -3.99 -14.20
N ASN A 37 -16.85 -4.46 -14.92
CA ASN A 37 -16.80 -5.80 -15.48
C ASN A 37 -15.92 -6.70 -14.61
N SER A 38 -16.36 -7.94 -14.37
CA SER A 38 -15.67 -8.92 -13.50
C SER A 38 -14.27 -9.30 -13.97
N HIS A 39 -13.93 -9.03 -15.23
CA HIS A 39 -12.61 -9.32 -15.81
C HIS A 39 -11.62 -8.15 -15.69
N ASP A 40 -12.12 -6.94 -15.43
CA ASP A 40 -11.27 -5.76 -15.34
C ASP A 40 -10.77 -5.60 -13.90
N ARG A 41 -9.45 -5.60 -13.72
CA ARG A 41 -8.81 -5.24 -12.44
C ARG A 41 -8.34 -3.81 -12.52
N ILE A 42 -8.89 -2.95 -11.68
CA ILE A 42 -8.54 -1.54 -11.62
C ILE A 42 -7.56 -1.35 -10.46
N GLU A 43 -6.41 -0.75 -10.73
CA GLU A 43 -5.50 -0.32 -9.67
C GLU A 43 -6.08 0.91 -8.98
N ILE A 44 -6.10 0.88 -7.65
CA ILE A 44 -6.56 1.99 -6.83
C ILE A 44 -5.40 2.59 -6.05
N TYR A 45 -5.43 3.91 -5.91
CA TYR A 45 -4.43 4.69 -5.20
C TYR A 45 -5.11 5.52 -4.11
N GLU A 46 -4.40 5.75 -3.01
CA GLU A 46 -4.79 6.71 -1.99
C GLU A 46 -3.94 7.98 -2.12
N PRO A 47 -4.55 9.15 -2.36
CA PRO A 47 -3.87 10.44 -2.25
C PRO A 47 -3.53 10.74 -0.79
N LEU A 48 -2.30 11.19 -0.52
CA LEU A 48 -1.80 11.43 0.84
C LEU A 48 -1.56 12.93 1.09
N TRP A 49 -0.87 13.60 0.17
CA TRP A 49 -0.47 15.00 0.31
C TRP A 49 -0.48 15.71 -1.04
N LEU A 50 -0.58 17.05 -1.01
CA LEU A 50 -0.19 17.85 -2.16
C LEU A 50 1.32 17.71 -2.38
N ALA A 51 1.75 17.60 -3.64
CA ALA A 51 3.16 17.44 -4.00
C ALA A 51 4.03 18.58 -3.44
N VAL A 52 3.50 19.80 -3.40
CA VAL A 52 4.18 20.99 -2.85
C VAL A 52 4.38 20.95 -1.32
N GLU A 53 3.66 20.09 -0.61
CA GLU A 53 3.72 19.96 0.86
C GLU A 53 4.44 18.68 1.31
N ALA A 54 4.81 17.81 0.35
CA ALA A 54 5.42 16.53 0.62
C ALA A 54 6.92 16.68 0.88
N LYS A 55 7.30 16.58 2.15
CA LYS A 55 8.71 16.51 2.55
C LYS A 55 9.38 15.23 2.01
N PRO A 56 10.70 15.22 1.77
CA PRO A 56 11.41 14.04 1.26
C PRO A 56 11.15 12.76 2.06
N GLU A 57 11.00 12.87 3.38
CA GLU A 57 10.72 11.71 4.25
C GLU A 57 9.33 11.13 4.03
N ARG A 58 8.33 11.95 3.64
CA ARG A 58 6.99 11.48 3.27
C ARG A 58 7.02 10.76 1.94
N VAL A 59 7.77 11.29 0.97
CA VAL A 59 7.97 10.66 -0.34
C VAL A 59 8.66 9.31 -0.19
N ALA A 60 9.73 9.24 0.62
CA ALA A 60 10.45 7.99 0.89
C ALA A 60 9.56 6.94 1.57
N ARG A 61 8.70 7.34 2.52
CA ARG A 61 7.70 6.43 3.13
C ARG A 61 6.70 5.91 2.11
N ARG A 62 6.20 6.79 1.22
CA ARG A 62 5.33 6.38 0.11
C ARG A 62 6.01 5.38 -0.81
N ASP A 63 7.28 5.61 -1.15
CA ASP A 63 8.05 4.71 -2.03
C ASP A 63 8.26 3.34 -1.38
N ALA A 64 8.60 3.31 -0.08
CA ALA A 64 8.70 2.07 0.69
C ALA A 64 7.35 1.32 0.73
N PHE A 65 6.23 2.03 0.93
CA PHE A 65 4.90 1.43 0.88
C PHE A 65 4.63 0.80 -0.49
N TRP A 66 4.92 1.53 -1.57
CA TRP A 66 4.77 1.04 -2.94
C TRP A 66 5.56 -0.25 -3.13
N ASN A 67 6.85 -0.25 -2.80
CA ASN A 67 7.70 -1.43 -2.92
C ASN A 67 7.14 -2.61 -2.11
N GLY A 68 6.63 -2.36 -0.91
CA GLY A 68 5.93 -3.34 -0.08
C GLY A 68 4.73 -3.97 -0.80
N VAL A 69 3.88 -3.17 -1.44
CA VAL A 69 2.73 -3.66 -2.22
C VAL A 69 3.16 -4.51 -3.41
N VAL A 70 4.19 -4.09 -4.14
CA VAL A 70 4.73 -4.87 -5.28
C VAL A 70 5.24 -6.23 -4.80
N LEU A 71 6.08 -6.25 -3.77
CA LEU A 71 6.64 -7.49 -3.19
C LEU A 71 5.56 -8.39 -2.59
N TYR A 72 4.52 -7.80 -1.98
CA TYR A 72 3.37 -8.54 -1.48
C TYR A 72 2.64 -9.25 -2.62
N ARG A 73 2.41 -8.58 -3.75
CA ARG A 73 1.79 -9.18 -4.94
C ARG A 73 2.65 -10.29 -5.55
N GLU A 74 3.98 -10.17 -5.46
CA GLU A 74 4.97 -11.18 -5.87
C GLU A 74 5.13 -12.35 -4.89
N LYS A 75 4.42 -12.33 -3.76
CA LYS A 75 4.53 -13.33 -2.67
C LYS A 75 5.90 -13.37 -1.98
N ARG A 76 6.67 -12.29 -2.07
CA ARG A 76 7.97 -12.13 -1.41
C ARG A 76 7.77 -11.57 -0.01
N TRP A 77 7.17 -12.38 0.87
CA TRP A 77 6.61 -11.93 2.15
C TRP A 77 7.61 -11.22 3.07
N ALA A 78 8.81 -11.78 3.23
CA ALA A 78 9.84 -11.21 4.10
C ALA A 78 10.32 -9.83 3.61
N GLU A 79 10.50 -9.68 2.30
CA GLU A 79 10.94 -8.43 1.69
C GLU A 79 9.81 -7.39 1.73
N ALA A 80 8.57 -7.81 1.42
CA ALA A 80 7.39 -6.95 1.55
C ALA A 80 7.25 -6.38 2.96
N TYR A 81 7.41 -7.24 3.98
CA TYR A 81 7.36 -6.82 5.37
C TYR A 81 8.45 -5.81 5.72
N SER A 82 9.68 -6.01 5.24
CA SER A 82 10.77 -5.06 5.44
C SER A 82 10.45 -3.68 4.84
N GLU A 83 9.92 -3.64 3.62
CA GLU A 83 9.53 -2.38 2.97
C GLU A 83 8.35 -1.70 3.69
N PHE A 84 7.35 -2.45 4.15
CA PHE A 84 6.27 -1.89 4.97
C PHE A 84 6.76 -1.34 6.30
N GLN A 85 7.75 -1.96 6.94
CA GLN A 85 8.34 -1.40 8.16
C GLN A 85 9.07 -0.07 7.89
N LYS A 86 9.73 0.08 6.73
CA LYS A 86 10.34 1.37 6.32
C LYS A 86 9.29 2.45 6.02
N ALA A 87 8.10 2.05 5.58
CA ALA A 87 6.99 2.97 5.33
C ALA A 87 6.35 3.49 6.62
N ARG A 88 6.60 2.84 7.76
CA ARG A 88 6.01 3.21 9.04
C ARG A 88 6.44 4.60 9.48
N ALA A 89 5.47 5.35 9.94
CA ALA A 89 5.68 6.65 10.58
C ALA A 89 6.21 6.50 12.02
N SER A 90 6.30 7.62 12.74
CA SER A 90 6.42 7.61 14.21
C SER A 90 5.26 6.82 14.83
N GLU A 91 5.48 6.25 16.03
CA GLU A 91 4.51 5.38 16.71
C GLU A 91 3.12 6.02 16.92
N ASP A 92 3.03 7.35 16.97
CA ASP A 92 1.79 8.09 17.19
C ASP A 92 0.97 8.37 15.91
N GLU A 93 1.51 8.11 14.72
CA GLU A 93 0.82 8.34 13.44
C GLU A 93 0.22 7.01 12.95
N ASP A 94 -1.10 6.88 13.09
CA ASP A 94 -1.84 5.72 12.62
C ASP A 94 -1.92 5.72 11.08
N ASP A 95 -1.65 4.56 10.49
CA ASP A 95 -1.71 4.32 9.05
C ASP A 95 -2.49 3.02 8.79
N PRO A 96 -3.83 3.09 8.74
CA PRO A 96 -4.66 1.91 8.64
C PRO A 96 -4.40 1.03 7.40
N PRO A 97 -4.15 1.60 6.19
CA PRO A 97 -3.73 0.80 5.04
C PRO A 97 -2.39 0.08 5.24
N LEU A 98 -1.42 0.68 5.93
CA LEU A 98 -0.18 -0.01 6.29
C LEU A 98 -0.45 -1.17 7.26
N GLN A 99 -1.26 -0.92 8.31
CA GLN A 99 -1.62 -1.96 9.27
C GLN A 99 -2.43 -3.09 8.63
N PHE A 100 -3.20 -2.81 7.58
CA PHE A 100 -3.90 -3.83 6.80
C PHE A 100 -2.94 -4.83 6.15
N TYR A 101 -1.85 -4.37 5.52
CA TYR A 101 -0.86 -5.25 4.91
C TYR A 101 -0.01 -5.98 5.96
N LEU A 102 0.44 -5.30 7.01
CA LEU A 102 1.25 -5.90 8.07
C LEU A 102 0.52 -7.06 8.75
N ARG A 103 -0.77 -6.90 9.10
CA ARG A 103 -1.59 -7.98 9.70
C ARG A 103 -1.75 -9.21 8.80
N ARG A 104 -1.75 -9.02 7.48
CA ARG A 104 -1.83 -10.13 6.51
C ARG A 104 -0.50 -10.84 6.33
N LEU A 105 0.61 -10.12 6.45
CA LEU A 105 1.95 -10.68 6.33
C LEU A 105 2.36 -11.48 7.57
N GLU A 106 1.95 -11.06 8.76
CA GLU A 106 2.30 -11.70 10.03
C GLU A 106 2.13 -13.24 10.03
N PRO A 107 0.95 -13.81 9.71
CA PRO A 107 0.79 -15.26 9.67
C PRO A 107 1.59 -15.93 8.53
N LEU A 108 1.83 -15.24 7.41
CA LEU A 108 2.59 -15.78 6.27
C LEU A 108 4.08 -15.90 6.59
N LEU A 109 4.61 -14.96 7.38
CA LEU A 109 6.00 -15.00 7.85
C LEU A 109 6.22 -16.11 8.86
N LEU A 110 5.26 -16.33 9.77
CA LEU A 110 5.33 -17.45 10.72
C LEU A 110 5.38 -18.80 9.98
N GLN A 111 4.52 -18.98 8.98
CA GLN A 111 4.53 -20.19 8.15
C GLN A 111 5.86 -20.40 7.41
N LEU A 112 6.49 -19.33 6.92
CA LEU A 112 7.81 -19.42 6.28
C LEU A 112 8.90 -19.82 7.27
N ALA A 113 8.84 -19.35 8.52
CA ALA A 113 9.80 -19.69 9.56
C ALA A 113 9.64 -21.15 10.05
N GLU A 114 8.44 -21.71 9.96
CA GLU A 114 8.12 -23.09 10.34
C GLU A 114 8.33 -24.11 9.21
N ALA A 115 8.51 -23.67 7.97
CA ALA A 115 8.78 -24.56 6.84
C ALA A 115 10.19 -25.18 6.99
N PRO A 116 10.32 -26.52 7.03
CA PRO A 116 11.63 -27.14 7.07
C PRO A 116 12.38 -26.80 5.78
N LEU A 117 13.65 -26.40 5.90
CA LEU A 117 14.59 -26.35 4.78
C LEU A 117 14.63 -27.76 4.15
N ALA A 118 13.91 -27.92 3.05
CA ALA A 118 13.89 -29.15 2.25
C ALA A 118 15.21 -29.33 1.50
#